data_AF-A0A9W7BCH3-F1
#
_entry.id   AF-A0A9W7BCH3-F1
#
_cell.length_a   1.000
_cell.length_b   1.000
_cell.length_c   1.000
_cell.angle_alpha   90.00
_cell.angle_beta   90.00
_cell.angle_gamma   90.00
#
_symmetry.space_group_name_H-M   'P 1'
#
loop_
_entity.id
_entity.type
_entity.pdbx_description
1 polymer ?
#
loop_
_entity_poly.entity_id
_entity_poly.type
_entity_poly.pdbx_seq_one_letter_code
_entity_poly.pdbx_strand_id
1 'polypeptide(L)'
;MNFIRLTWQQMLGAVHSIHEAKIIHGDLKPANFLFVKGALKLIDFGIARAIQSDDTTNIYRENQVGTLNYMSPEAILDSGAGGGAGPKMRLGRASDVWSLGCILYQMCCGKTPFANLHMIPKLQAIVNPNHEITYPESLDPAAVDAIGLCLRRNPGERPGI
;
A
#
# COMPACT_ATOMS: atom_id res chain seq x y z
N MET A 1 -16.59 10.65 -10.41
CA MET A 1 -15.40 10.23 -11.20
C MET A 1 -14.25 11.24 -11.23
N ASN A 2 -14.48 12.55 -11.43
CA ASN A 2 -13.36 13.50 -11.66
C ASN A 2 -12.39 13.66 -10.46
N PHE A 3 -12.90 13.69 -9.22
CA PHE A 3 -12.07 13.90 -8.02
C PHE A 3 -11.08 12.77 -7.74
N ILE A 4 -11.52 11.50 -7.80
CA ILE A 4 -10.65 10.32 -7.58
C ILE A 4 -9.52 10.30 -8.61
N ARG A 5 -9.84 10.51 -9.89
CA ARG A 5 -8.84 10.54 -10.97
C ARG A 5 -7.81 11.65 -10.77
N LEU A 6 -8.24 12.87 -10.47
CA LEU A 6 -7.34 14.00 -10.23
C LEU A 6 -6.47 13.77 -8.99
N THR A 7 -7.04 13.20 -7.93
CA THR A 7 -6.30 12.86 -6.70
C THR A 7 -5.26 11.78 -6.97
N TRP A 8 -5.65 10.73 -7.68
CA TRP A 8 -4.76 9.64 -8.11
C TRP A 8 -3.57 10.16 -8.93
N GLN A 9 -3.82 11.03 -9.91
CA GLN A 9 -2.75 11.64 -10.70
C GLN A 9 -1.77 12.46 -9.84
N GLN A 10 -2.27 13.21 -8.86
CA GLN A 10 -1.41 13.96 -7.95
C GLN A 10 -0.62 13.05 -6.99
N MET A 11 -1.21 11.95 -6.51
CA MET A 11 -0.52 10.94 -5.72
C MET A 11 0.63 10.31 -6.52
N LEU A 12 0.36 9.88 -7.75
CA LEU A 12 1.39 9.34 -8.64
C LEU A 12 2.51 10.35 -8.88
N GLY A 13 2.19 11.61 -9.18
CA GLY A 13 3.20 12.65 -9.38
C GLY A 13 4.07 12.90 -8.14
N ALA A 14 3.47 12.87 -6.94
CA ALA A 14 4.20 13.03 -5.68
C ALA A 14 5.15 11.85 -5.40
N VAL A 15 4.68 10.62 -5.62
CA VAL A 15 5.51 9.42 -5.41
C VAL A 15 6.58 9.28 -6.49
N HIS A 16 6.26 9.60 -7.75
CA HIS A 16 7.24 9.66 -8.84
C HIS A 16 8.39 10.61 -8.51
N SER A 17 8.08 11.79 -7.95
CA SER A 17 9.09 12.78 -7.57
C SER A 17 10.09 12.24 -6.53
N ILE A 18 9.62 11.48 -5.53
CA ILE A 18 10.55 10.88 -4.55
C ILE A 18 11.31 9.69 -5.15
N HIS A 19 10.69 8.92 -6.06
CA HIS A 19 11.34 7.82 -6.75
C HIS A 19 12.50 8.32 -7.63
N GLU A 20 12.32 9.44 -8.32
CA GLU A 20 13.38 10.13 -9.08
C GLU A 20 14.51 10.64 -8.18
N ALA A 21 14.18 11.08 -6.96
CA ALA A 21 15.16 11.39 -5.92
C ALA A 21 15.82 10.14 -5.29
N LYS A 22 15.56 8.93 -5.82
CA LYS A 22 16.03 7.64 -5.31
C LYS A 22 15.58 7.33 -3.87
N ILE A 23 14.45 7.91 -3.47
CA ILE A 23 13.80 7.67 -2.18
C ILE A 23 12.64 6.71 -2.41
N ILE A 24 12.51 5.71 -1.53
CA ILE A 24 11.37 4.81 -1.46
C ILE A 24 10.66 5.13 -0.15
N HIS A 25 9.33 5.29 -0.18
CA HIS A 25 8.59 5.67 1.02
C HIS A 25 8.41 4.46 1.96
N GLY A 26 7.99 3.31 1.41
CA GLY A 26 7.91 2.03 2.12
C GLY A 26 6.76 1.86 3.12
N ASP A 27 6.09 2.95 3.51
CA ASP A 27 4.90 2.95 4.40
C ASP A 27 3.78 3.89 3.91
N LEU A 28 3.46 3.89 2.60
CA LEU A 28 2.42 4.79 2.06
C LEU A 28 1.02 4.42 2.58
N LYS A 29 0.32 5.42 3.11
CA LYS A 29 -1.09 5.35 3.52
C LYS A 29 -1.79 6.69 3.27
N PRO A 30 -3.13 6.78 3.31
CA PRO A 30 -3.85 8.02 3.04
C PRO A 30 -3.41 9.19 3.93
N ALA A 31 -3.02 8.92 5.18
CA ALA A 31 -2.52 9.92 6.12
C ALA A 31 -1.21 10.60 5.68
N ASN A 32 -0.45 10.02 4.74
CA ASN A 32 0.74 10.65 4.17
C ASN A 32 0.39 11.67 3.08
N PHE A 33 -0.86 11.81 2.67
CA PHE A 33 -1.26 12.75 1.63
C PHE A 33 -2.12 13.86 2.21
N LEU A 34 -1.65 15.10 2.10
CA LEU A 34 -2.32 16.28 2.64
C LEU A 34 -2.70 17.25 1.52
N PHE A 35 -3.96 17.69 1.51
CA PHE A 35 -4.39 18.77 0.62
C PHE A 35 -3.99 20.13 1.21
N VAL A 36 -3.16 20.88 0.49
CA VAL A 36 -2.75 22.23 0.82
C VAL A 36 -3.16 23.16 -0.31
N LYS A 37 -4.13 24.04 -0.06
CA LYS A 37 -4.67 24.99 -1.04
C LYS A 37 -5.11 24.32 -2.36
N GLY A 38 -5.77 23.16 -2.26
CA GLY A 38 -6.28 22.42 -3.42
C GLY A 38 -5.26 21.51 -4.13
N ALA A 39 -3.99 21.52 -3.71
CA ALA A 39 -2.96 20.62 -4.22
C ALA A 39 -2.62 19.54 -3.19
N LEU A 40 -2.50 18.30 -3.63
CA LEU A 40 -2.07 17.17 -2.82
C LEU A 40 -0.55 17.22 -2.61
N LYS A 41 -0.10 16.99 -1.37
CA LYS A 41 1.30 16.91 -1.00
C LYS A 41 1.56 15.63 -0.25
N LEU A 42 2.67 14.96 -0.58
CA LEU A 42 3.20 13.86 0.20
C LEU A 42 3.93 14.43 1.42
N ILE A 43 3.57 13.94 2.61
CA ILE A 43 4.15 14.30 3.90
C ILE A 43 4.70 13.04 4.58
N ASP A 44 5.70 13.24 5.45
CA ASP A 44 6.32 12.19 6.26
C ASP A 44 6.96 11.05 5.45
N PHE A 45 8.18 11.26 4.95
CA PHE A 45 8.89 10.35 4.03
C PHE A 45 9.41 9.03 4.63
N GLY A 46 8.72 8.46 5.63
CA GLY A 46 8.94 7.07 6.05
C GLY A 46 10.33 6.72 6.61
N ILE A 47 11.14 7.72 6.97
CA ILE A 47 12.52 7.53 7.49
C ILE A 47 12.53 6.79 8.84
N ALA A 48 11.37 6.61 9.48
CA ALA A 48 11.21 6.03 10.80
C ALA A 48 10.98 4.49 10.84
N ARG A 49 11.59 3.68 9.95
CA ARG A 49 11.75 2.24 10.26
C ARG A 49 13.00 2.00 11.11
N ALA A 50 13.08 2.70 12.24
CA ALA A 50 13.93 2.30 13.35
C ALA A 50 13.18 1.24 14.16
N ILE A 51 13.73 0.03 14.16
CA ILE A 51 13.34 -1.09 15.01
C ILE A 51 13.36 -0.62 16.47
N GLN A 52 12.21 -0.63 17.16
CA GLN A 52 12.12 -0.51 18.62
C GLN A 52 10.95 -1.40 19.08
N SER A 53 11.23 -2.61 19.56
CA SER A 53 11.50 -2.97 20.96
C SER A 53 10.28 -2.75 21.87
N ASP A 54 9.93 -3.82 22.57
CA ASP A 54 8.76 -4.04 23.42
C ASP A 54 8.33 -2.86 24.31
N ASP A 55 7.02 -2.86 24.66
CA ASP A 55 6.36 -2.07 25.73
C ASP A 55 5.48 -0.85 25.39
N THR A 56 4.48 -0.98 24.51
CA THR A 56 3.23 -0.16 24.61
C THR A 56 2.03 -0.85 23.93
N THR A 57 1.26 -1.63 24.67
CA THR A 57 0.45 -2.74 24.09
C THR A 57 -0.97 -2.46 23.59
N ASN A 58 -1.56 -1.26 23.74
CA ASN A 58 -2.95 -1.04 23.29
C ASN A 58 -3.17 0.05 22.21
N ILE A 59 -2.54 1.22 22.28
CA ILE A 59 -2.75 2.28 21.26
C ILE A 59 -1.94 1.98 19.97
N TYR A 60 -0.79 1.35 20.09
CA TYR A 60 0.07 1.01 18.95
C TYR A 60 -0.49 -0.13 18.09
N ARG A 61 -1.28 -1.05 18.66
CA ARG A 61 -1.88 -2.16 17.90
C ARG A 61 -2.89 -1.67 16.86
N GLU A 62 -3.74 -0.69 17.19
CA GLU A 62 -4.71 -0.15 16.23
C GLU A 62 -4.01 0.57 15.06
N ASN A 63 -2.99 1.37 15.35
CA ASN A 63 -2.19 2.03 14.31
C ASN A 63 -1.40 1.03 13.44
N GLN A 64 -0.83 -0.03 14.03
CA GLN A 64 -0.19 -1.10 13.26
C GLN A 64 -1.20 -1.85 12.38
N VAL A 65 -2.38 -2.19 12.91
CA VAL A 65 -3.46 -2.82 12.12
C VAL A 65 -3.90 -1.95 10.95
N GLY A 66 -3.93 -0.62 11.14
CA GLY A 66 -4.20 0.36 10.10
C GLY A 66 -3.15 0.34 8.98
N THR A 67 -1.86 0.35 9.34
CA THR A 67 -0.72 0.26 8.41
C THR A 67 -0.70 -1.05 7.61
N LEU A 68 -1.05 -2.19 8.23
CA LEU A 68 -1.05 -3.50 7.56
C LEU A 68 -1.96 -3.55 6.32
N ASN A 69 -2.95 -2.66 6.20
CA ASN A 69 -3.86 -2.64 5.05
C ASN A 69 -3.20 -2.19 3.74
N TYR A 70 -2.04 -1.56 3.81
CA TYR A 70 -1.29 -1.04 2.65
C TYR A 70 0.03 -1.78 2.45
N MET A 71 0.37 -2.72 3.35
CA MET A 71 1.63 -3.45 3.31
C MET A 71 1.66 -4.42 2.13
N SER A 72 2.78 -4.43 1.39
CA SER A 72 2.97 -5.30 0.24
C SER A 72 3.35 -6.75 0.62
N PRO A 73 3.11 -7.74 -0.26
CA PRO A 73 3.47 -9.14 0.00
C PRO A 73 4.95 -9.31 0.37
N GLU A 74 5.84 -8.63 -0.34
CA GLU A 74 7.27 -8.70 -0.08
C GLU A 74 7.66 -8.07 1.27
N ALA A 75 6.96 -7.03 1.72
CA ALA A 75 7.18 -6.42 3.02
C ALA A 75 6.82 -7.38 4.17
N ILE A 76 5.74 -8.17 4.00
CA ILE A 76 5.31 -9.18 4.96
C ILE A 76 6.33 -10.32 5.03
N LEU A 77 6.77 -10.82 3.86
CA LEU A 77 7.73 -11.91 3.79
C LEU A 77 9.10 -11.51 4.39
N ASP A 78 9.56 -10.28 4.15
CA ASP A 78 10.83 -9.77 4.68
C ASP A 78 10.79 -9.52 6.21
N SER A 79 9.61 -9.25 6.77
CA SER A 79 9.42 -9.01 8.21
C SER A 79 9.46 -10.28 9.09
N GLY A 80 9.68 -11.47 8.49
CA GLY A 80 9.72 -12.74 9.23
C GLY A 80 8.35 -13.30 9.64
N ALA A 81 7.27 -12.53 9.44
CA ALA A 81 5.89 -12.96 9.69
C ALA A 81 5.40 -14.09 8.76
N GLY A 82 6.14 -14.36 7.66
CA GLY A 82 5.83 -15.39 6.66
C GLY A 82 6.59 -16.72 6.81
N GLY A 83 7.43 -16.90 7.85
CA GLY A 83 8.12 -18.18 8.12
C GLY A 83 9.16 -18.64 7.08
N GLY A 84 9.50 -17.82 6.07
CA GLY A 84 10.46 -18.18 5.03
C GLY A 84 11.82 -17.50 5.20
N ALA A 85 12.90 -18.29 5.27
CA ALA A 85 14.29 -17.84 5.25
C ALA A 85 14.76 -17.53 3.81
N GLY A 86 14.07 -16.60 3.13
CA GLY A 86 14.47 -16.09 1.82
C GLY A 86 15.46 -14.93 1.92
N PRO A 87 16.22 -14.61 0.86
CA PRO A 87 17.07 -13.42 0.83
C PRO A 87 16.23 -12.17 1.08
N LYS A 88 16.70 -11.28 1.97
CA LYS A 88 16.04 -10.00 2.30
C LYS A 88 15.74 -9.23 1.02
N MET A 89 14.49 -9.24 0.57
CA MET A 89 14.10 -8.50 -0.62
C MET A 89 13.93 -7.05 -0.19
N ARG A 90 14.92 -6.21 -0.52
CA ARG A 90 14.87 -4.77 -0.24
C ARG A 90 13.55 -4.23 -0.77
N LEU A 91 12.72 -3.66 0.12
CA LEU A 91 11.54 -2.89 -0.24
C LEU A 91 11.90 -1.95 -1.40
N GLY A 92 11.19 -2.11 -2.51
CA GLY A 92 11.48 -1.46 -3.77
C GLY A 92 10.42 -0.41 -4.10
N ARG A 93 10.63 0.32 -5.21
CA ARG A 93 9.60 1.21 -5.79
C ARG A 93 8.25 0.50 -5.98
N ALA A 94 8.30 -0.80 -6.30
CA ALA A 94 7.10 -1.64 -6.44
C ALA A 94 6.28 -1.78 -5.15
N SER A 95 6.88 -1.64 -3.97
CA SER A 95 6.18 -1.69 -2.68
C SER A 95 5.31 -0.44 -2.47
N ASP A 96 5.79 0.72 -2.91
CA ASP A 96 5.01 1.95 -2.94
C ASP A 96 3.83 1.83 -3.92
N VAL A 97 4.05 1.20 -5.08
CA VAL A 97 2.99 0.94 -6.09
C VAL A 97 1.86 0.07 -5.53
N TRP A 98 2.20 -0.98 -4.77
CA TRP A 98 1.18 -1.79 -4.08
C TRP A 98 0.36 -0.95 -3.10
N SER A 99 1.05 -0.17 -2.27
CA SER A 99 0.42 0.69 -1.26
C SER A 99 -0.54 1.70 -1.92
N LEU A 100 -0.11 2.30 -3.04
CA LEU A 100 -0.96 3.17 -3.86
C LEU A 100 -2.18 2.43 -4.43
N GLY A 101 -2.02 1.17 -4.89
CA GLY A 101 -3.14 0.33 -5.31
C GLY A 101 -4.17 0.08 -4.20
N CYS A 102 -3.71 -0.16 -2.98
CA CYS A 102 -4.58 -0.28 -1.81
C CYS A 102 -5.33 1.01 -1.50
N ILE A 103 -4.68 2.18 -1.63
CA ILE A 103 -5.32 3.49 -1.45
C ILE A 103 -6.35 3.75 -2.56
N LEU A 104 -6.02 3.48 -3.82
CA LEU A 104 -6.95 3.65 -4.94
C LEU A 104 -8.19 2.77 -4.76
N TYR A 105 -8.00 1.50 -4.39
CA TYR A 105 -9.11 0.61 -4.06
C TYR A 105 -9.97 1.21 -2.93
N GLN A 106 -9.36 1.74 -1.87
CA GLN A 106 -10.11 2.37 -0.78
C GLN A 106 -10.89 3.61 -1.21
N MET A 107 -10.31 4.45 -2.05
CA MET A 107 -11.01 5.63 -2.58
C MET A 107 -12.22 5.25 -3.45
N CYS A 108 -12.11 4.13 -4.19
CA CYS A 108 -13.17 3.62 -5.06
C CYS A 108 -14.25 2.83 -4.30
N CYS A 109 -13.86 2.05 -3.30
CA CYS A 109 -14.71 1.05 -2.64
C CYS A 109 -15.09 1.41 -1.19
N GLY A 110 -14.54 2.49 -0.63
CA GLY A 110 -14.74 2.92 0.76
C GLY A 110 -13.97 2.11 1.81
N LYS A 111 -13.29 1.03 1.42
CA LYS A 111 -12.53 0.13 2.29
C LYS A 111 -11.33 -0.44 1.53
N THR A 112 -10.29 -0.90 2.23
CA THR A 112 -9.12 -1.52 1.59
C THR A 112 -9.44 -2.95 1.07
N PRO A 113 -8.64 -3.51 0.14
CA PRO A 113 -8.94 -4.80 -0.50
C PRO A 113 -9.15 -5.95 0.49
N PHE A 114 -8.46 -5.92 1.63
CA PHE A 114 -8.48 -6.96 2.65
C PHE A 114 -9.13 -6.50 3.97
N ALA A 115 -9.90 -5.41 3.96
CA ALA A 115 -10.46 -4.80 5.17
C ALA A 115 -11.34 -5.77 6.00
N ASN A 116 -12.00 -6.73 5.34
CA ASN A 116 -12.90 -7.69 5.97
C ASN A 116 -12.18 -8.83 6.71
N LEU A 117 -10.85 -8.93 6.60
CA LEU A 117 -10.06 -9.99 7.21
C LEU A 117 -9.41 -9.52 8.51
N HIS A 118 -9.40 -10.39 9.52
CA HIS A 118 -8.58 -10.20 10.73
C HIS A 118 -7.09 -10.32 10.41
N MET A 119 -6.22 -9.90 11.34
CA MET A 119 -4.78 -9.75 11.13
C MET A 119 -4.11 -10.96 10.47
N ILE A 120 -4.22 -12.16 11.05
CA ILE A 120 -3.53 -13.35 10.52
C ILE A 120 -4.10 -13.79 9.15
N PRO A 121 -5.42 -13.96 8.98
CA PRO A 121 -5.99 -14.26 7.66
C PRO A 121 -5.67 -13.20 6.59
N LYS A 122 -5.59 -11.93 6.98
CA LYS A 122 -5.20 -10.82 6.09
C LYS A 122 -3.79 -10.99 5.57
N LEU A 123 -2.82 -11.23 6.47
CA LEU A 123 -1.43 -11.45 6.07
C LEU A 123 -1.31 -12.64 5.11
N GLN A 124 -2.02 -13.74 5.41
CA GLN A 124 -2.07 -14.93 4.54
C GLN A 124 -2.70 -14.60 3.17
N ALA A 125 -3.79 -13.86 3.12
CA ALA A 125 -4.46 -13.47 1.88
C ALA A 125 -3.61 -12.52 1.00
N ILE A 126 -2.87 -11.60 1.62
CA ILE A 126 -1.98 -10.68 0.91
C ILE A 126 -0.89 -11.47 0.16
N VAL A 127 -0.25 -12.45 0.81
CA VAL A 127 0.85 -13.22 0.19
C VAL A 127 0.36 -14.38 -0.70
N ASN A 128 -0.89 -14.82 -0.57
CA ASN A 128 -1.42 -15.98 -1.30
C ASN A 128 -1.78 -15.65 -2.75
N PRO A 129 -1.06 -16.16 -3.78
CA PRO A 129 -1.34 -15.88 -5.19
C PRO A 129 -2.75 -16.32 -5.64
N ASN A 130 -3.34 -17.31 -4.98
CA ASN A 130 -4.66 -17.84 -5.32
C ASN A 130 -5.81 -17.07 -4.66
N HIS A 131 -5.51 -16.09 -3.79
CA HIS A 131 -6.57 -15.27 -3.20
C HIS A 131 -6.98 -14.16 -4.19
N GLU A 132 -8.24 -14.21 -4.61
CA GLU A 132 -8.82 -13.23 -5.52
C GLU A 132 -9.25 -11.95 -4.79
N ILE A 133 -8.89 -10.80 -5.34
CA ILE A 133 -9.37 -9.50 -4.87
C ILE A 133 -10.72 -9.25 -5.51
N THR A 134 -11.72 -8.99 -4.67
CA THR A 134 -13.10 -8.74 -5.13
C THR A 134 -13.33 -7.26 -5.41
N TYR A 135 -14.09 -6.96 -6.46
CA TYR A 135 -14.45 -5.60 -6.86
C TYR A 135 -15.97 -5.47 -6.95
N PRO A 136 -16.56 -4.32 -6.60
CA PRO A 136 -17.98 -4.06 -6.86
C PRO A 136 -18.25 -4.09 -8.37
N GLU A 137 -19.36 -4.71 -8.80
CA GLU A 137 -19.75 -4.78 -10.22
C GLU A 137 -19.96 -3.39 -10.85
N SER A 138 -20.31 -2.39 -10.03
CA SER A 138 -20.52 -1.00 -10.45
C SER A 138 -19.23 -0.19 -10.60
N LEU A 139 -18.06 -0.76 -10.27
CA LEU A 139 -16.80 -0.04 -10.34
C LEU A 139 -16.36 0.15 -11.80
N ASP A 140 -15.84 1.34 -12.11
CA ASP A 140 -15.28 1.67 -13.42
C ASP A 140 -14.22 0.63 -13.85
N PRO A 141 -14.35 -0.01 -15.03
CA PRO A 141 -13.36 -0.95 -15.54
C PRO A 141 -11.94 -0.38 -15.60
N ALA A 142 -11.78 0.92 -15.86
CA ALA A 142 -10.47 1.56 -15.86
C ALA A 142 -9.86 1.64 -14.45
N ALA A 143 -10.69 1.80 -13.42
CA ALA A 143 -10.24 1.75 -12.04
C ALA A 143 -9.88 0.31 -11.63
N VAL A 144 -10.68 -0.68 -12.05
CA VAL A 144 -10.38 -2.10 -11.82
C VAL A 144 -9.03 -2.48 -12.44
N ASP A 145 -8.77 -2.08 -13.69
CA ASP A 145 -7.51 -2.33 -14.37
C ASP A 145 -6.32 -1.67 -13.65
N ALA A 146 -6.43 -0.38 -13.33
CA ALA A 146 -5.39 0.36 -12.62
C ALA A 146 -5.07 -0.27 -11.24
N ILE A 147 -6.09 -0.64 -10.48
CA ILE A 147 -5.92 -1.34 -9.19
C ILE A 147 -5.28 -2.71 -9.41
N GLY A 148 -5.77 -3.48 -10.39
CA GLY A 148 -5.27 -4.81 -10.71
C GLY A 148 -3.79 -4.82 -11.09
N LEU A 149 -3.33 -3.81 -11.85
CA LEU A 149 -1.93 -3.60 -12.18
C LEU A 149 -1.07 -3.34 -10.92
N CYS A 150 -1.55 -2.49 -10.00
CA CYS A 150 -0.84 -2.19 -8.76
C CYS A 150 -0.80 -3.37 -7.78
N LEU A 151 -1.85 -4.18 -7.71
CA LEU A 151 -2.01 -5.26 -6.73
C LEU A 151 -1.55 -6.63 -7.25
N ARG A 152 -0.69 -6.67 -8.28
CA ARG A 152 0.03 -7.89 -8.66
C ARG A 152 1.00 -8.29 -7.56
N ARG A 153 0.95 -9.55 -7.11
CA ARG A 153 1.77 -9.98 -5.97
C ARG A 153 3.25 -10.03 -6.28
N ASN A 154 3.61 -10.45 -7.49
CA ASN A 154 4.98 -10.37 -7.97
C ASN A 154 5.35 -8.90 -8.19
N PRO A 155 6.32 -8.33 -7.46
CA PRO A 155 6.70 -6.93 -7.62
C PRO A 155 7.27 -6.61 -9.01
N GLY A 156 7.84 -7.59 -9.71
CA GLY A 156 8.35 -7.42 -11.08
C GLY A 156 7.27 -7.27 -12.15
N GLU A 157 6.01 -7.59 -11.81
CA GLU A 157 4.87 -7.44 -12.72
C GLU A 157 4.09 -6.13 -12.50
N ARG A 158 4.40 -5.39 -11.43
CA ARG A 158 3.80 -4.09 -11.15
C ARG A 158 4.42 -3.03 -12.06
N PRO A 159 3.63 -2.03 -12.51
CA PRO A 159 4.17 -0.94 -13.31
C PRO A 159 5.12 -0.06 -12.49
N GLY A 160 6.03 0.63 -13.17
CA GLY A 160 6.68 1.81 -12.61
C GLY A 160 5.68 2.98 -12.50
N ILE A 161 6.01 3.97 -11.69
CA ILE A 161 5.26 5.23 -11.59
C ILE A 161 5.78 6.21 -12.64
#